data_AF-A0A918ZPN9-F1
#
_entry.id   AF-A0A918ZPN9-F1
#
_cell.length_a   1.000
_cell.length_b   1.000
_cell.length_c   1.000
_cell.angle_alpha   90.00
_cell.angle_beta   90.00
_cell.angle_gamma   90.00
#
_symmetry.space_group_name_H-M   'P 1'
#
loop_
_entity.id
_entity.type
_entity.pdbx_description
1 polymer ?
#
loop_
_entity_poly.entity_id
_entity_poly.type
_entity_poly.pdbx_seq_one_letter_code
_entity_poly.pdbx_strand_id
1 'polypeptide(L)'
;MSPMEPDGRAVFVNGYTKILTGAWSSEEFSLRLEADPVSVLAENGLAVEAGSRVDIVRIRDGEPDLQTQMQLWEIGRRSGHYVLYVPELPQLDVRDLADEELGGLAGGGGTSYCCNPCCCQS
;
A
#
# COMPACT_ATOMS: atom_id res chain seq x y z
N MET A 1 23.46 -8.08 5.22
CA MET A 1 22.00 -7.95 5.04
C MET A 1 21.77 -8.00 3.55
N SER A 2 21.24 -9.09 3.00
CA SER A 2 20.93 -9.13 1.57
C SER A 2 19.65 -8.32 1.33
N PRO A 3 19.60 -7.45 0.32
CA PRO A 3 18.39 -6.71 -0.02
C PRO A 3 17.30 -7.66 -0.51
N MET A 4 16.04 -7.28 -0.28
CA MET A 4 14.86 -7.96 -0.81
C MET A 4 14.98 -8.12 -2.34
N GLU A 5 14.66 -9.31 -2.85
CA GLU A 5 14.68 -9.63 -4.29
C GLU A 5 13.70 -8.73 -5.08
N PRO A 6 13.97 -8.46 -6.38
CA PRO A 6 13.19 -7.50 -7.16
C PRO A 6 11.69 -7.84 -7.22
N ASP A 7 11.32 -9.11 -7.36
CA ASP A 7 9.93 -9.56 -7.34
C ASP A 7 9.28 -9.37 -5.96
N GLY A 8 10.01 -9.72 -4.89
CA GLY A 8 9.55 -9.51 -3.51
C GLY A 8 9.32 -8.03 -3.20
N ARG A 9 10.18 -7.15 -3.72
CA ARG A 9 10.02 -5.70 -3.59
C ARG A 9 8.76 -5.21 -4.27
N ALA A 10 8.47 -5.65 -5.48
CA ALA A 10 7.26 -5.22 -6.20
C ALA A 10 5.98 -5.62 -5.43
N VAL A 11 5.95 -6.84 -4.90
CA VAL A 11 4.84 -7.34 -4.05
C VAL A 11 4.72 -6.48 -2.79
N PHE A 12 5.82 -6.24 -2.08
CA PHE A 12 5.83 -5.45 -0.86
C PHE A 12 5.31 -4.02 -1.12
N VAL A 13 5.84 -3.34 -2.13
CA VAL A 13 5.46 -1.96 -2.45
C VAL A 13 3.98 -1.87 -2.81
N ASN A 14 3.46 -2.81 -3.60
CA ASN A 14 2.05 -2.83 -3.99
C ASN A 14 1.13 -3.02 -2.78
N GLY A 15 1.41 -4.02 -1.94
CA GLY A 15 0.61 -4.28 -0.75
C GLY A 15 0.69 -3.13 0.25
N TYR A 16 1.89 -2.59 0.48
CA TYR A 16 2.08 -1.47 1.39
C TYR A 16 1.34 -0.22 0.94
N THR A 17 1.36 0.08 -0.37
CA THR A 17 0.61 1.21 -0.94
C THR A 17 -0.90 1.06 -0.72
N LYS A 18 -1.46 -0.14 -0.94
CA LYS A 18 -2.88 -0.42 -0.71
C LYS A 18 -3.28 -0.22 0.75
N ILE A 19 -2.44 -0.68 1.69
CA ILE A 19 -2.66 -0.48 3.12
C ILE A 19 -2.71 1.01 3.46
N LEU A 20 -1.72 1.78 2.99
CA LEU A 20 -1.67 3.22 3.23
C LEU A 20 -2.90 3.93 2.67
N THR A 21 -3.26 3.66 1.41
CA THR A 21 -4.46 4.24 0.78
C THR A 21 -5.73 3.85 1.55
N GLY A 22 -5.89 2.59 1.95
CA GLY A 22 -7.05 2.14 2.72
C GLY A 22 -7.14 2.85 4.08
N ALA A 23 -6.02 2.94 4.80
CA ALA A 23 -5.95 3.59 6.12
C ALA A 23 -6.24 5.10 6.05
N TRP A 24 -6.01 5.73 4.91
CA TRP A 24 -6.28 7.15 4.67
C TRP A 24 -7.70 7.42 4.16
N SER A 25 -8.24 6.53 3.33
CA SER A 25 -9.53 6.75 2.67
C SER A 25 -10.72 6.15 3.42
N SER A 26 -10.49 5.32 4.45
CA SER A 26 -11.56 4.67 5.20
C SER A 26 -11.23 4.57 6.69
N GLU A 27 -12.07 5.19 7.53
CA GLU A 27 -11.97 5.06 8.99
C GLU A 27 -12.20 3.60 9.43
N GLU A 28 -13.16 2.89 8.82
CA GLU A 28 -13.40 1.48 9.09
C GLU A 28 -12.16 0.63 8.80
N PHE A 29 -11.49 0.89 7.68
CA PHE A 29 -10.23 0.21 7.34
C PHE A 29 -9.14 0.52 8.36
N SER A 30 -8.99 1.79 8.75
CA SER A 30 -8.02 2.20 9.75
C SER A 30 -8.27 1.53 11.10
N LEU A 31 -9.52 1.47 11.57
CA LEU A 31 -9.89 0.78 12.80
C LEU A 31 -9.63 -0.73 12.72
N ARG A 32 -9.94 -1.37 11.59
CA ARG A 32 -9.60 -2.77 11.35
C ARG A 32 -8.10 -3.02 11.35
N LEU A 33 -7.31 -2.12 10.75
CA LEU A 33 -5.85 -2.24 10.72
C LEU A 33 -5.26 -2.18 12.14
N GLU A 34 -5.82 -1.36 13.03
CA GLU A 34 -5.39 -1.31 14.44
C GLU A 34 -5.85 -2.53 15.23
N ALA A 35 -7.07 -3.03 14.98
CA ALA A 35 -7.66 -4.13 15.74
C ALA A 35 -7.14 -5.51 15.33
N ASP A 36 -6.94 -5.73 14.03
CA ASP A 36 -6.47 -6.98 13.44
C ASP A 36 -5.52 -6.73 12.26
N PRO A 37 -4.31 -6.22 12.53
CA PRO A 37 -3.34 -5.87 11.50
C PRO A 37 -2.91 -7.09 10.67
N VAL A 38 -2.88 -8.28 11.27
CA VAL A 38 -2.44 -9.52 10.61
C VAL A 38 -3.37 -9.86 9.45
N SER A 39 -4.68 -9.87 9.70
CA SER A 39 -5.66 -10.18 8.66
C SER A 39 -5.66 -9.12 7.56
N VAL A 40 -5.65 -7.83 7.93
CA VAL A 40 -5.65 -6.73 6.96
C VAL A 40 -4.41 -6.77 6.07
N LEU A 41 -3.23 -7.05 6.63
CA LEU A 41 -2.00 -7.19 5.86
C LEU A 41 -2.07 -8.39 4.90
N ALA A 42 -2.56 -9.54 5.35
CA ALA A 42 -2.72 -10.73 4.51
C ALA A 42 -3.69 -10.50 3.33
N GLU A 43 -4.82 -9.84 3.58
CA GLU A 43 -5.81 -9.45 2.54
C GLU A 43 -5.19 -8.56 1.45
N ASN A 44 -4.15 -7.79 1.78
CA ASN A 44 -3.47 -6.86 0.87
C ASN A 44 -2.17 -7.43 0.29
N GLY A 45 -1.90 -8.73 0.45
CA GLY A 45 -0.73 -9.40 -0.13
C GLY A 45 0.54 -9.28 0.70
N LEU A 46 0.44 -8.79 1.95
CA LEU A 46 1.52 -8.70 2.92
C LEU A 46 1.34 -9.73 4.04
N ALA A 47 1.17 -11.01 3.67
CA ALA A 47 1.03 -12.07 4.66
C ALA A 47 2.25 -12.14 5.59
N VAL A 48 1.98 -12.19 6.89
CA VAL A 48 2.99 -12.40 7.93
C VAL A 48 2.96 -13.86 8.40
N GLU A 49 4.07 -14.35 8.95
CA GLU A 49 4.16 -15.72 9.47
C GLU A 49 3.16 -15.93 10.62
N ALA A 50 2.62 -17.15 10.73
CA ALA A 50 1.64 -17.47 11.78
C ALA A 50 2.22 -17.26 13.18
N GLY A 51 1.47 -16.61 14.07
CA GLY A 51 1.91 -16.29 15.43
C GLY A 51 2.84 -15.08 15.53
N SER A 52 3.08 -14.38 14.41
CA SER A 52 3.85 -13.13 14.42
C SER A 52 3.08 -11.99 15.08
N ARG A 53 3.82 -11.05 15.66
CA ARG A 53 3.31 -9.78 16.18
C ARG A 53 3.46 -8.70 15.11
N VAL A 54 2.42 -7.89 14.94
CA VAL A 54 2.46 -6.69 14.10
C VAL A 54 2.15 -5.49 14.97
N ASP A 55 3.05 -4.51 15.02
CA ASP A 55 2.82 -3.22 15.65
C ASP A 55 2.67 -2.14 14.57
N ILE A 56 1.57 -1.39 14.65
CA ILE A 56 1.30 -0.24 13.78
C ILE A 56 1.85 1.01 14.46
N VAL A 57 2.63 1.80 13.73
CA VAL A 57 3.24 3.05 14.23
C VAL A 57 2.76 4.21 13.37
N ARG A 58 1.94 5.09 13.95
CA ARG A 58 1.46 6.32 13.30
C ARG A 58 2.50 7.43 13.40
N ILE A 59 2.78 8.09 12.29
CA ILE A 59 3.78 9.17 12.18
C ILE A 59 3.18 10.39 11.49
N ARG A 60 3.37 11.58 12.03
CA ARG A 60 2.80 12.82 11.46
C ARG A 60 3.65 13.45 10.37
N ASP A 61 4.97 13.26 10.41
CA ASP A 61 5.90 13.87 9.48
C ASP A 61 7.23 13.11 9.48
N GLY A 62 7.89 13.03 8.32
CA GLY A 62 9.15 12.31 8.15
C GLY A 62 9.05 10.79 8.36
N GLU A 63 10.22 10.14 8.28
CA GLU A 63 10.52 8.70 8.33
C GLU A 63 9.53 7.71 9.00
N PRO A 64 9.49 6.45 8.51
CA PRO A 64 10.45 5.87 7.58
C PRO A 64 10.07 6.05 6.13
N ASP A 65 11.09 6.30 5.31
CA ASP A 65 10.99 6.18 3.87
C ASP A 65 10.75 4.71 3.46
N LEU A 66 10.39 4.49 2.20
CA LEU A 66 10.06 3.17 1.69
C LEU A 66 11.18 2.13 1.87
N GLN A 67 12.45 2.52 1.72
CA GLN A 67 13.58 1.60 1.90
C GLN A 67 13.69 1.16 3.35
N THR A 68 13.55 2.09 4.30
CA THR A 68 13.57 1.77 5.73
C THR A 68 12.41 0.84 6.10
N GLN A 69 11.20 1.10 5.60
CA GLN A 69 10.05 0.23 5.81
C GLN A 69 10.28 -1.19 5.25
N MET A 70 10.93 -1.32 4.08
CA MET A 70 11.30 -2.63 3.53
C MET A 70 12.31 -3.37 4.41
N GLN A 71 13.30 -2.65 4.98
CA GLN A 71 14.27 -3.27 5.89
C GLN A 71 13.60 -3.77 7.18
N LEU A 72 12.68 -2.98 7.75
CA LEU A 72 11.88 -3.38 8.90
C LEU A 72 11.01 -4.60 8.60
N TRP A 73 10.45 -4.67 7.39
CA TRP A 73 9.68 -5.83 6.95
C TRP A 73 10.52 -7.11 6.93
N GLU A 74 11.73 -7.05 6.36
CA GLU A 74 12.66 -8.20 6.34
C GLU A 74 13.14 -8.60 7.75
N ILE A 75 13.30 -7.63 8.65
CA ILE A 75 13.57 -7.91 10.07
C ILE A 75 12.37 -8.63 10.69
N GLY A 76 11.15 -8.19 10.41
CA GLY A 76 9.92 -8.82 10.90
C GLY A 76 9.76 -10.24 10.42
N ARG A 77 10.05 -10.52 9.14
CA ARG A 77 10.04 -11.89 8.60
C ARG A 77 10.97 -12.85 9.32
N ARG A 78 12.08 -12.36 9.84
CA ARG A 78 13.09 -13.17 10.54
C ARG A 78 12.84 -13.29 12.04
N SER A 79 12.28 -12.24 12.63
CA SER A 79 12.07 -12.15 14.09
C SER A 79 10.67 -12.58 14.52
N GLY A 80 9.71 -12.63 13.60
CA GLY A 80 8.29 -12.76 13.91
C GLY A 80 7.67 -11.47 14.45
N HIS A 81 8.39 -10.34 14.41
CA HIS A 81 7.92 -9.06 14.92
C HIS A 81 8.01 -7.97 13.85
N TYR A 82 6.86 -7.62 13.29
CA TYR A 82 6.73 -6.64 12.22
C TYR A 82 6.38 -5.28 12.79
N VAL A 83 7.08 -4.25 12.33
CA VAL A 83 6.74 -2.85 12.60
C VAL A 83 6.32 -2.22 11.28
N LEU A 84 5.08 -1.76 11.23
CA LEU A 84 4.50 -1.11 10.07
C LEU A 84 4.25 0.35 10.39
N TYR A 85 4.94 1.24 9.69
CA TYR A 85 4.70 2.65 9.80
C TYR A 85 3.54 3.06 8.89
N VAL A 86 2.67 3.91 9.40
CA VAL A 86 1.55 4.45 8.65
C VAL A 86 1.56 5.96 8.85
N PRO A 87 1.96 6.73 7.84
CA PRO A 87 1.89 8.18 7.91
C PRO A 87 0.45 8.62 8.18
N GLU A 88 0.29 9.56 9.09
CA GLU A 88 -0.94 10.34 9.17
C GLU A 88 -0.90 11.29 7.98
N LEU A 89 -1.95 11.29 7.15
CA LEU A 89 -2.08 12.37 6.18
C LEU A 89 -2.13 13.69 6.96
N PRO A 90 -1.36 14.72 6.56
CA PRO A 90 -1.67 16.06 7.02
C PRO A 90 -3.15 16.26 6.71
N GLN A 91 -3.94 16.69 7.69
CA GLN A 91 -5.38 16.88 7.53
C GLN A 91 -5.61 17.93 6.45
N LEU A 92 -5.57 17.53 5.18
CA LEU A 92 -6.16 18.24 4.08
C LEU A 92 -7.65 18.03 4.31
N ASP A 93 -8.28 19.08 4.82
CA ASP A 93 -9.72 19.21 5.02
C ASP A 93 -10.43 18.52 3.84
N VAL A 94 -10.92 17.29 4.05
CA VAL A 94 -11.55 16.42 3.04
C VAL A 94 -12.88 17.01 2.54
N ARG A 95 -13.21 18.23 2.98
CA ARG A 95 -14.30 19.06 2.48
C ARG A 95 -14.05 19.61 1.07
N ASP A 96 -12.84 19.48 0.51
CA ASP A 96 -12.53 19.95 -0.85
C ASP A 96 -12.63 18.87 -1.94
N LEU A 97 -12.77 17.58 -1.58
CA LEU A 97 -12.89 16.47 -2.55
C LEU A 97 -14.30 15.88 -2.65
N ALA A 98 -15.29 16.54 -2.06
CA ALA A 98 -16.70 16.17 -2.12
C ALA A 98 -17.53 17.32 -2.73
N ASP A 99 -17.24 17.72 -3.98
CA ASP A 99 -18.32 18.15 -4.90
C ASP A 99 -17.89 18.34 -6.37
N GLU A 100 -16.61 18.45 -6.72
CA GLU A 100 -16.24 18.82 -8.10
C GLU A 100 -15.23 17.84 -8.75
N GLU A 101 -15.69 17.23 -9.85
CA GLU A 101 -14.97 16.40 -10.84
C GLU A 101 -15.03 14.85 -10.79
N LEU A 102 -16.21 14.29 -10.45
CA LEU A 102 -16.67 13.03 -11.08
C LEU A 102 -17.27 13.29 -12.48
N GLY A 103 -16.52 14.01 -13.32
CA GLY A 103 -16.97 14.49 -14.64
C GLY A 103 -15.92 14.38 -15.73
N GLY A 104 -15.04 13.37 -15.70
CA GLY A 104 -13.91 13.31 -16.64
C GLY A 104 -13.31 11.95 -17.00
N LEU A 105 -13.80 10.81 -16.47
CA LEU A 105 -13.27 9.48 -16.81
C LEU A 105 -14.12 8.69 -17.81
N ALA A 106 -14.85 9.38 -18.67
CA ALA A 106 -15.37 8.85 -19.92
C ALA A 106 -14.48 9.37 -21.07
N GLY A 107 -13.30 8.79 -21.23
CA GLY A 107 -12.31 9.34 -22.18
C GLY A 107 -11.11 8.45 -22.47
N GLY A 108 -11.35 7.21 -22.92
CA GLY A 108 -10.46 6.54 -23.88
C GLY A 108 -9.13 5.98 -23.37
N GLY A 109 -8.96 4.67 -23.48
CA GLY A 109 -7.64 4.05 -23.41
C GLY A 109 -7.67 2.59 -23.00
N GLY A 110 -8.44 1.76 -23.71
CA GLY A 110 -8.27 0.32 -23.63
C GLY A 110 -6.84 -0.03 -24.02
N THR A 111 -5.96 -0.20 -23.04
CA THR A 111 -4.66 -0.85 -23.27
C THR A 111 -4.92 -2.35 -23.26
N SER A 112 -5.64 -2.76 -24.30
CA SER A 112 -5.54 -4.10 -24.88
C SER A 112 -4.08 -4.34 -25.19
N TYR A 113 -3.57 -5.50 -24.78
CA TYR A 113 -2.29 -6.02 -25.21
C TYR A 113 -2.22 -6.05 -26.74
N CYS A 114 -1.61 -5.02 -27.34
CA CYS A 114 -1.26 -5.02 -28.76
C CYS A 114 0.27 -5.04 -28.86
N CYS A 115 0.83 -6.24 -28.68
CA CYS A 115 2.13 -6.60 -29.22
C CYS A 115 2.00 -6.78 -30.75
N ASN A 116 2.08 -5.72 -31.55
CA ASN A 116 2.80 -5.67 -32.84
C ASN A 116 2.58 -4.33 -33.56
N PRO A 117 3.58 -3.81 -34.30
CA PRO A 117 3.39 -2.68 -35.20
C PRO A 117 2.75 -3.18 -36.51
N CYS A 118 1.98 -2.31 -37.18
CA CYS A 118 1.36 -2.51 -38.49
C CYS A 118 0.07 -3.35 -38.51
N CYS A 119 -1.09 -2.68 -38.37
CA CYS A 119 -2.32 -2.91 -39.17
C CYS A 119 -3.43 -1.94 -38.74
N CYS A 120 -3.26 -0.66 -39.05
CA CYS A 120 -4.38 0.26 -39.29
C CYS A 120 -4.24 0.73 -40.74
N GLN A 121 -5.00 0.12 -41.66
CA GLN A 121 -5.47 0.73 -42.92
C GLN A 121 -6.40 -0.24 -43.63
N SER A 122 -7.71 0.05 -43.51
CA SER A 122 -8.72 0.20 -44.56
C SER A 122 -10.10 -0.17 -44.05
#